data_AF-A0AAW0C8R1-F1
#
_entry.id   AF-A0AAW0C8R1-F1
#
_cell.length_a   1.000
_cell.length_b   1.000
_cell.length_c   1.000
_cell.angle_alpha   90.00
_cell.angle_beta   90.00
_cell.angle_gamma   90.00
#
_symmetry.space_group_name_H-M   'P 1'
#
loop_
_entity.id
_entity.type
_entity.pdbx_description
1 polymer ?
#
loop_
_entity_poly.entity_id
_entity_poly.type
_entity_poly.pdbx_seq_one_letter_code
_entity_poly.pdbx_strand_id
1 'polypeptide(L)'
;MPKGVSISESTCWTVVRMLVCNKSPEEIRAWTDVSPRQQRRIFKRWKDTADVNTTRGDSIARGRPRKLTSQDVAFLQGSVDTTCDTYLDELQESLETICGAEVSKATIWRTLRRKGYRMKKV
;
A
#
# COMPACT_ATOMS: atom_id res chain seq x y z
N MET A 1 7.80 -24.96 -3.52
CA MET A 1 7.26 -23.60 -3.82
C MET A 1 8.25 -22.71 -4.59
N PRO A 2 7.86 -22.11 -5.75
CA PRO A 2 8.67 -21.14 -6.48
C PRO A 2 8.82 -19.81 -5.72
N LYS A 3 9.97 -19.15 -5.88
CA LYS A 3 10.28 -17.87 -5.21
C LYS A 3 9.33 -16.78 -5.71
N GLY A 4 8.68 -16.05 -4.80
CA GLY A 4 7.87 -14.86 -5.11
C GLY A 4 6.36 -15.05 -5.16
N VAL A 5 5.85 -16.29 -5.12
CA VAL A 5 4.40 -16.55 -5.07
C VAL A 5 3.88 -16.40 -3.65
N SER A 6 2.78 -15.65 -3.49
CA SER A 6 2.09 -15.56 -2.19
C SER A 6 1.39 -16.87 -1.87
N ILE A 7 1.58 -17.35 -0.64
CA ILE A 7 0.87 -18.53 -0.12
C ILE A 7 -0.62 -18.22 -0.09
N SER A 8 -1.45 -19.17 -0.54
CA SER A 8 -2.90 -19.05 -0.46
C SER A 8 -3.35 -18.97 1.00
N GLU A 9 -4.43 -18.23 1.24
CA GLU A 9 -5.01 -18.06 2.56
C GLU A 9 -5.42 -19.40 3.19
N SER A 10 -6.00 -20.30 2.39
CA SER A 10 -6.38 -21.64 2.83
C SER A 10 -5.19 -22.45 3.34
N THR A 11 -4.05 -22.44 2.61
CA THR A 11 -2.83 -23.13 3.04
C THR A 11 -2.28 -22.51 4.33
N CYS A 12 -2.33 -21.20 4.44
CA CYS A 12 -1.97 -20.44 5.64
C CYS A 12 -2.77 -20.89 6.89
N TRP A 13 -4.11 -20.98 6.77
CA TRP A 13 -4.96 -21.49 7.86
C TRP A 13 -4.73 -22.97 8.17
N THR A 14 -4.47 -23.80 7.15
CA THR A 14 -4.10 -25.21 7.36
C THR A 14 -2.83 -25.34 8.19
N VAL A 15 -1.80 -24.54 7.90
CA VAL A 15 -0.56 -24.49 8.70
C VAL A 15 -0.84 -24.08 10.14
N VAL A 16 -1.67 -23.05 10.37
CA VAL A 16 -2.03 -22.62 11.73
C VAL A 16 -2.74 -23.74 12.49
N ARG A 17 -3.75 -24.39 11.88
CA ARG A 17 -4.46 -25.51 12.53
C ARG A 17 -3.51 -26.67 12.88
N MET A 18 -2.62 -27.04 11.95
CA MET A 18 -1.66 -28.12 12.20
C MET A 18 -0.68 -27.78 13.34
N LEU A 19 -0.24 -26.52 13.45
CA LEU A 19 0.61 -26.06 14.55
C LEU A 19 -0.11 -26.04 15.89
N VAL A 20 -1.39 -25.66 15.93
CA VAL A 20 -2.23 -25.72 17.14
C VAL A 20 -2.42 -27.18 17.58
N CYS A 21 -2.53 -28.11 16.64
CA CYS A 21 -2.57 -29.55 16.92
C CYS A 21 -1.19 -30.17 17.24
N ASN A 22 -0.16 -29.37 17.51
CA ASN A 22 1.20 -29.81 17.83
C ASN A 22 1.84 -30.77 16.79
N LYS A 23 1.51 -30.60 15.50
CA LYS A 23 2.18 -31.36 14.43
C LYS A 23 3.62 -30.93 14.24
N SER A 24 4.48 -31.85 13.84
CA SER A 24 5.89 -31.54 13.62
C SER A 24 6.06 -30.63 12.39
N PRO A 25 7.07 -29.74 12.36
CA PRO A 25 7.31 -28.88 11.20
C PRO A 25 7.55 -29.65 9.90
N GLU A 26 8.12 -30.85 9.98
CA GLU A 26 8.35 -31.72 8.82
C GLU A 26 7.06 -32.36 8.31
N GLU A 27 6.15 -32.76 9.22
CA GLU A 27 4.81 -33.21 8.82
C GLU A 27 4.04 -32.11 8.11
N ILE A 28 4.04 -30.89 8.65
CA ILE A 28 3.36 -29.74 8.04
C ILE A 28 3.93 -29.48 6.65
N ARG A 29 5.25 -29.59 6.49
CA ARG A 29 5.91 -29.44 5.20
C ARG A 29 5.48 -30.51 4.20
N ALA A 30 5.39 -31.78 4.63
CA ALA A 30 4.93 -32.87 3.77
C ALA A 30 3.52 -32.64 3.23
N TRP A 31 2.63 -32.07 4.05
CA TRP A 31 1.23 -31.81 3.65
C TRP A 31 1.00 -30.51 2.89
N THR A 32 1.81 -29.46 3.14
CA THR A 32 1.53 -28.10 2.63
C THR A 32 2.60 -27.56 1.69
N ASP A 33 3.74 -28.24 1.56
CA ASP A 33 4.96 -27.78 0.88
C ASP A 33 5.48 -26.41 1.40
N VAL A 34 5.03 -26.00 2.60
CA VAL A 34 5.48 -24.77 3.26
C VAL A 34 6.72 -25.06 4.08
N SER A 35 7.79 -24.30 3.84
CA SER A 35 9.04 -24.45 4.59
C SER A 35 8.89 -24.15 6.09
N PRO A 36 9.67 -24.79 6.99
CA PRO A 36 9.61 -24.52 8.43
C PRO A 36 9.78 -23.04 8.81
N ARG A 37 10.62 -22.30 8.06
CA ARG A 37 10.79 -20.85 8.23
C ARG A 37 9.50 -20.09 7.94
N GLN A 38 8.77 -20.45 6.88
CA GLN A 38 7.50 -19.83 6.54
C GLN A 38 6.40 -20.21 7.53
N GLN A 39 6.37 -21.46 8.00
CA GLN A 39 5.45 -21.92 9.04
C GLN A 39 5.59 -21.07 10.31
N ARG A 40 6.82 -20.87 10.81
CA ARG A 40 7.10 -19.99 11.97
C ARG A 40 6.63 -18.56 11.74
N ARG A 41 6.84 -18.01 10.54
CA ARG A 41 6.42 -16.65 10.19
C ARG A 41 4.89 -16.51 10.16
N ILE A 42 4.21 -17.50 9.59
CA ILE A 42 2.74 -17.59 9.56
C ILE A 42 2.19 -17.63 10.99
N PHE A 43 2.75 -18.51 11.81
CA PHE A 43 2.30 -18.71 13.18
C PHE A 43 2.55 -17.51 14.08
N LYS A 44 3.73 -16.88 13.97
CA LYS A 44 4.04 -15.64 14.68
C LYS A 44 3.01 -14.55 14.34
N ARG A 45 2.74 -14.35 13.04
CA ARG A 45 1.74 -13.38 12.60
C ARG A 45 0.36 -13.65 13.18
N TRP A 46 -0.09 -14.90 13.11
CA TRP A 46 -1.38 -15.27 13.67
C TRP A 46 -1.44 -15.02 15.18
N LYS A 47 -0.36 -15.30 15.93
CA LYS A 47 -0.28 -14.96 17.35
C LYS A 47 -0.38 -13.45 17.61
N ASP A 48 0.23 -12.64 16.75
CA ASP A 48 0.29 -11.19 16.92
C ASP A 48 -1.02 -10.48 16.48
N THR A 49 -1.72 -11.02 15.47
CA THR A 49 -2.85 -10.32 14.80
C THR A 49 -4.17 -11.09 14.87
N ALA A 50 -4.17 -12.34 15.35
CA ALA A 50 -5.28 -13.30 15.25
C ALA A 50 -5.76 -13.61 13.82
N ASP A 51 -5.06 -13.09 12.80
CA ASP A 51 -5.37 -13.28 11.38
C ASP A 51 -4.09 -13.72 10.63
N VAL A 52 -4.29 -14.59 9.64
CA VAL A 52 -3.22 -15.09 8.78
C VAL A 52 -3.06 -14.25 7.53
N ASN A 53 -4.08 -13.48 7.18
CA ASN A 53 -3.97 -12.52 6.10
C ASN A 53 -2.86 -11.52 6.42
N THR A 54 -2.00 -11.30 5.43
CA THR A 54 -1.31 -10.02 5.38
C THR A 54 -2.45 -9.05 5.19
N THR A 55 -2.77 -8.20 6.16
CA THR A 55 -3.65 -7.06 5.91
C THR A 55 -3.06 -6.33 4.71
N ARG A 56 -3.59 -6.65 3.52
CA ARG A 56 -3.47 -5.85 2.31
C ARG A 56 -4.21 -4.52 2.50
N GLY A 57 -4.76 -4.28 3.71
CA GLY A 57 -5.32 -3.02 4.19
C GLY A 57 -4.34 -1.84 4.15
N ASP A 58 -3.04 -2.09 4.06
CA ASP A 58 -2.03 -1.03 3.89
C ASP A 58 -1.51 -0.94 2.45
N SER A 59 -2.29 -1.32 1.45
CA SER A 59 -1.99 -0.92 0.05
C SER A 59 -1.86 0.59 -0.12
N ILE A 60 -2.29 1.38 0.87
CA ILE A 60 -2.07 2.83 0.95
C ILE A 60 -0.63 3.18 1.40
N ALA A 61 0.02 2.32 2.21
CA ALA A 61 1.31 2.61 2.86
C ALA A 61 2.51 1.84 2.27
N ARG A 62 2.34 1.06 1.20
CA ARG A 62 3.48 0.45 0.52
C ARG A 62 4.24 1.48 -0.32
N GLY A 63 5.40 1.88 0.17
CA GLY A 63 6.38 2.70 -0.56
C GLY A 63 6.93 3.85 0.28
N ARG A 64 7.84 4.63 -0.33
CA ARG A 64 8.32 5.88 0.27
C ARG A 64 7.11 6.80 0.54
N PRO A 65 7.01 7.42 1.73
CA PRO A 65 5.98 8.43 2.00
C PRO A 65 5.92 9.47 0.88
N ARG A 66 4.71 9.86 0.50
CA ARG A 66 4.52 10.88 -0.53
C ARG A 66 4.95 12.22 0.03
N LYS A 67 5.54 13.07 -0.83
CA LYS A 67 5.91 14.43 -0.45
C LYS A 67 4.70 15.30 -0.09
N LEU A 68 3.57 15.08 -0.75
CA LEU A 68 2.33 15.82 -0.51
C LEU A 68 1.52 15.14 0.60
N THR A 69 1.19 15.92 1.62
CA THR A 69 0.28 15.56 2.71
C THR A 69 -1.17 15.54 2.22
N SER A 70 -2.09 15.04 3.04
CA SER A 70 -3.53 15.10 2.73
C SER A 70 -4.06 16.52 2.62
N GLN A 71 -3.47 17.46 3.37
CA GLN A 71 -3.84 18.88 3.33
C GLN A 71 -3.42 19.52 2.01
N ASP A 72 -2.18 19.29 1.57
CA ASP A 72 -1.67 19.80 0.28
C ASP A 72 -2.51 19.28 -0.88
N VAL A 73 -2.94 18.02 -0.79
CA VAL A 73 -3.82 17.40 -1.80
C VAL A 73 -5.19 18.07 -1.79
N ALA A 74 -5.77 18.36 -0.63
CA ALA A 74 -7.05 19.05 -0.53
C ALA A 74 -6.97 20.48 -1.07
N PHE A 75 -5.87 21.18 -0.80
CA PHE A 75 -5.58 22.49 -1.37
C PHE A 75 -5.54 22.44 -2.90
N LEU A 76 -4.76 21.52 -3.48
CA LEU A 76 -4.70 21.33 -4.94
C LEU A 76 -6.07 21.06 -5.57
N GLN A 77 -6.91 20.25 -4.92
CA GLN A 77 -8.26 19.99 -5.41
C GLN A 77 -9.11 21.27 -5.37
N GLY A 78 -9.09 22.01 -4.25
CA GLY A 78 -9.79 23.28 -4.13
C GLY A 78 -9.36 24.33 -5.15
N SER A 79 -8.06 24.44 -5.43
CA SER A 79 -7.54 25.36 -6.45
C SER A 79 -8.06 25.02 -7.84
N VAL A 80 -8.01 23.74 -8.25
CA VAL A 80 -8.49 23.31 -9.57
C VAL A 80 -10.02 23.41 -9.67
N ASP A 81 -10.74 23.12 -8.58
CA ASP A 81 -12.21 23.20 -8.54
C ASP A 81 -12.70 24.66 -8.59
N THR A 82 -11.91 25.62 -8.07
CA THR A 82 -12.23 27.06 -8.12
C THR A 82 -11.85 27.66 -9.48
N THR A 83 -10.67 27.31 -10.01
CA THR A 83 -10.14 27.82 -11.28
C THR A 83 -9.57 26.67 -12.13
N CYS A 84 -10.40 26.16 -13.04
CA CYS A 84 -10.03 25.00 -13.89
C CYS A 84 -8.98 25.31 -14.98
N ASP A 85 -8.64 26.58 -15.19
CA ASP A 85 -7.62 27.04 -16.15
C ASP A 85 -6.23 27.28 -15.52
N THR A 86 -6.04 26.88 -14.25
CA THR A 86 -4.77 27.02 -13.54
C THR A 86 -3.72 26.06 -14.10
N TYR A 87 -2.54 26.56 -14.44
CA TYR A 87 -1.43 25.75 -14.95
C TYR A 87 -0.65 25.05 -13.82
N LEU A 88 0.16 24.04 -14.17
CA LEU A 88 0.90 23.24 -13.18
C LEU A 88 2.02 24.03 -12.46
N ASP A 89 2.58 25.06 -13.09
CA ASP A 89 3.51 26.02 -12.48
C ASP A 89 2.80 26.89 -11.46
N GLU A 90 1.64 27.44 -11.80
CA GLU A 90 0.88 28.30 -10.88
C GLU A 90 0.44 27.51 -9.63
N LEU A 91 0.04 26.24 -9.81
CA LEU A 91 -0.24 25.33 -8.70
C LEU A 91 1.01 25.01 -7.89
N GLN A 92 2.19 24.95 -8.52
CA GLN A 92 3.46 24.72 -7.83
C GLN A 92 3.84 25.91 -6.96
N GLU A 93 3.77 27.11 -7.51
CA GLU A 93 4.06 28.36 -6.79
C GLU A 93 3.07 28.58 -5.63
N SER A 94 1.79 28.29 -5.86
CA SER A 94 0.75 28.37 -4.83
C SER A 94 0.99 27.37 -3.69
N LEU A 95 1.39 26.13 -4.02
CA LEU A 95 1.73 25.10 -3.03
C LEU A 95 2.95 25.48 -2.18
N GLU A 96 3.96 26.07 -2.82
CA GLU A 96 5.17 26.53 -2.13
C GLU A 96 4.84 27.71 -1.21
N THR A 97 4.06 28.68 -1.70
CA THR A 97 3.69 29.89 -0.96
C THR A 97 2.76 29.62 0.21
N ILE A 98 1.74 28.77 0.04
CA ILE A 98 0.67 28.57 1.01
C ILE A 98 0.93 27.36 1.91
N CYS A 99 1.39 26.24 1.33
CA CYS A 99 1.60 24.99 2.06
C CYS A 99 3.08 24.74 2.42
N GLY A 100 4.02 25.55 1.90
CA GLY A 100 5.46 25.33 2.09
C GLY A 100 6.00 24.07 1.41
N ALA A 101 5.24 23.51 0.46
CA ALA A 101 5.51 22.19 -0.11
C ALA A 101 6.22 22.28 -1.47
N GLU A 102 7.55 22.18 -1.47
CA GLU A 102 8.35 22.18 -2.70
C GLU A 102 8.25 20.83 -3.45
N VAL A 103 7.46 20.80 -4.51
CA VAL A 103 7.22 19.60 -5.33
C VAL A 103 7.29 19.87 -6.83
N SER A 104 7.77 18.90 -7.60
CA SER A 104 7.81 19.02 -9.06
C SER A 104 6.40 19.06 -9.68
N LYS A 105 6.24 19.75 -10.82
CA LYS A 105 5.02 19.72 -11.67
C LYS A 105 4.53 18.30 -11.94
N ALA A 106 5.44 17.35 -12.16
CA ALA A 106 5.10 15.94 -12.36
C ALA A 106 4.49 15.28 -11.12
N THR A 107 4.89 15.68 -9.92
CA THR A 107 4.28 15.22 -8.66
C THR A 107 2.86 15.74 -8.52
N ILE A 108 2.65 17.04 -8.80
CA ILE A 108 1.33 17.67 -8.78
C ILE A 108 0.40 16.97 -9.78
N TRP A 109 0.85 16.80 -11.03
CA TRP A 109 0.08 16.10 -12.05
C TRP A 109 -0.28 14.66 -11.66
N ARG A 110 0.67 13.86 -11.17
CA ARG A 110 0.39 12.49 -10.71
C ARG A 110 -0.59 12.46 -9.54
N THR A 111 -0.63 13.51 -8.72
CA THR A 111 -1.56 13.64 -7.60
C THR A 111 -2.97 13.96 -8.10
N LEU A 112 -3.12 14.96 -8.96
CA LEU A 112 -4.39 15.32 -9.59
C LEU A 112 -4.97 14.16 -10.41
N ARG A 113 -4.15 13.49 -11.22
CA ARG A 113 -4.58 12.32 -12.00
C ARG A 113 -5.09 11.18 -11.12
N ARG A 114 -4.47 10.94 -9.96
CA ARG A 114 -4.95 9.93 -8.98
C ARG A 114 -6.29 10.30 -8.34
N LYS A 115 -6.63 11.59 -8.33
CA LYS A 115 -7.92 12.12 -7.86
C LYS A 115 -8.98 12.19 -8.97
N GLY A 116 -8.64 11.83 -10.20
CA GLY A 116 -9.58 11.74 -11.31
C GLY A 116 -9.52 12.89 -12.33
N TYR A 117 -8.69 13.90 -12.09
CA TYR A 117 -8.54 15.04 -13.01
C TYR A 117 -7.82 14.63 -14.31
N ARG A 118 -8.17 15.32 -15.40
CA ARG A 118 -7.58 15.15 -16.73
C ARG A 118 -7.02 16.49 -17.22
N MET A 119 -5.98 16.44 -18.05
CA MET A 119 -5.49 17.66 -18.73
C MET A 119 -6.56 18.14 -19.72
N LYS A 120 -6.74 19.46 -19.76
CA LYS A 120 -7.45 20.11 -20.86
C LYS A 120 -6.74 19.75 -22.16
N LYS A 121 -7.49 19.23 -23.13
CA LYS A 121 -6.99 19.06 -24.50
C LYS A 121 -7.11 20.42 -25.17
N VAL A 122 -5.96 20.94 -25.61
CA VAL A 122 -5.87 22.14 -26.44
C VAL A 122 -6.02 21.73 -27.89
#